data_AF-A0A2W6ADV4-F1
#
_entry.id   AF-A0A2W6ADV4-F1
#
_cell.length_a   1.000
_cell.length_b   1.000
_cell.length_c   1.000
_cell.angle_alpha   90.00
_cell.angle_beta   90.00
_cell.angle_gamma   90.00
#
_symmetry.space_group_name_H-M   'P 1'
#
loop_
_entity.id
_entity.type
_entity.pdbx_description
1 polymer ?
#
loop_
_entity_poly.entity_id
_entity_poly.type
_entity_poly.pdbx_seq_one_letter_code
_entity_poly.pdbx_strand_id
1 'polypeptide(L)'
;MRVQFFRFWTALVVLGAYGYFWLNTPEYLTWWKRTVNTLIEKGCDMLSYPWGDRIESTVGNFGIWVQITLAILIFRTIIGTVLILIRAARR
;
A
#
# COMPACT_ATOMS: atom_id res chain seq x y z
N MET A 1 -15.86 -13.26 -11.97
CA MET A 1 -14.71 -12.97 -12.86
C MET A 1 -14.33 -11.48 -12.95
N ARG A 2 -15.24 -10.53 -13.24
CA ARG A 2 -14.89 -9.09 -13.41
C ARG A 2 -14.14 -8.45 -12.21
N VAL A 3 -14.52 -8.79 -10.98
CA VAL A 3 -13.88 -8.25 -9.75
C VAL A 3 -12.46 -8.79 -9.56
N GLN A 4 -12.22 -10.08 -9.83
CA GLN A 4 -10.87 -10.65 -9.76
C GLN A 4 -9.96 -10.10 -10.84
N PHE A 5 -10.50 -9.86 -12.04
CA PHE A 5 -9.75 -9.22 -13.12
C PHE A 5 -9.35 -7.78 -12.76
N PHE A 6 -10.25 -7.01 -12.15
CA PHE A 6 -9.94 -5.68 -11.62
C PHE A 6 -8.86 -5.74 -10.53
N ARG A 7 -8.90 -6.75 -9.66
CA ARG A 7 -7.88 -6.95 -8.61
C ARG A 7 -6.51 -7.31 -9.20
N PHE A 8 -6.49 -8.16 -10.22
CA PHE A 8 -5.27 -8.56 -10.91
C PHE A 8 -4.65 -7.40 -11.70
N TRP A 9 -5.47 -6.65 -12.44
CA TRP A 9 -5.02 -5.49 -13.20
C TRP A 9 -4.47 -4.38 -12.31
N THR A 10 -5.17 -4.06 -11.21
CA THR A 10 -4.68 -3.05 -10.24
C THR A 10 -3.36 -3.47 -9.62
N ALA A 11 -3.14 -4.76 -9.36
CA ALA A 11 -1.87 -5.26 -8.88
C ALA A 11 -0.76 -5.11 -9.93
N LEU A 12 -1.02 -5.46 -11.20
CA LEU A 12 -0.07 -5.29 -12.29
C LEU A 12 0.33 -3.82 -12.51
N VAL A 13 -0.64 -2.90 -12.46
CA VAL A 13 -0.37 -1.47 -12.62
C VAL A 13 0.52 -0.95 -11.50
N VAL A 14 0.26 -1.35 -10.25
CA VAL A 14 1.07 -0.93 -9.11
C VAL A 14 2.47 -1.52 -9.16
N LEU A 15 2.61 -2.81 -9.54
CA LEU A 15 3.92 -3.43 -9.75
C LEU A 15 4.70 -2.76 -10.90
N GLY A 16 4.03 -2.44 -12.00
CA GLY A 16 4.61 -1.71 -13.12
C GLY A 16 5.04 -0.29 -12.74
N ALA A 17 4.20 0.43 -12.00
CA ALA A 17 4.53 1.75 -11.46
C ALA A 17 5.71 1.68 -10.50
N TYR A 18 5.77 0.64 -9.64
CA TYR A 18 6.89 0.41 -8.73
C TYR A 18 8.20 0.21 -9.51
N GLY A 19 8.19 -0.63 -10.56
CA GLY A 19 9.34 -0.81 -11.45
C GLY A 19 9.71 0.46 -12.22
N TYR A 20 8.72 1.22 -12.67
CA TYR A 20 8.94 2.50 -13.37
C TYR A 20 9.59 3.55 -12.48
N PHE A 21 9.08 3.73 -11.25
CA PHE A 21 9.67 4.64 -10.27
C PHE A 21 11.05 4.17 -9.84
N TRP A 22 11.29 2.86 -9.79
CA TRP A 22 12.61 2.31 -9.50
C TRP A 22 13.65 2.72 -10.54
N LEU A 23 13.28 2.75 -11.83
CA LEU A 23 14.16 3.14 -12.92
C LEU A 23 14.33 4.66 -13.07
N ASN A 24 13.26 5.43 -12.86
CA ASN A 24 13.27 6.87 -13.19
C ASN A 24 13.46 7.79 -11.99
N THR A 25 12.87 7.46 -10.83
CA THR A 25 12.85 8.35 -9.66
C THR A 25 12.75 7.54 -8.36
N PRO A 26 13.90 7.02 -7.87
CA PRO A 26 13.92 6.20 -6.67
C PRO A 26 13.50 6.95 -5.40
N GLU A 27 13.55 8.29 -5.42
CA GLU A 27 13.14 9.16 -4.31
C GLU A 27 11.70 8.91 -3.86
N TYR A 28 10.77 8.66 -4.79
CA TYR A 28 9.38 8.35 -4.45
C TYR A 28 9.25 7.02 -3.72
N LEU A 29 10.06 6.02 -4.09
CA LEU A 29 10.08 4.73 -3.41
C LEU A 29 10.68 4.84 -2.00
N THR A 30 11.73 5.65 -1.85
CA THR A 30 12.32 5.92 -0.53
C THR A 30 11.34 6.66 0.37
N TRP A 31 10.65 7.68 -0.16
CA TRP A 31 9.61 8.40 0.58
C TRP A 31 8.44 7.48 0.97
N TRP A 32 7.99 6.63 0.05
CA TRP A 32 6.96 5.64 0.31
C TRP A 32 7.37 4.68 1.43
N LYS A 33 8.58 4.12 1.33
CA LYS A 33 9.13 3.22 2.34
C LYS A 33 9.19 3.87 3.72
N ARG A 34 9.64 5.13 3.81
CA ARG A 34 9.65 5.89 5.08
C ARG A 34 8.24 6.07 5.63
N THR A 35 7.30 6.48 4.79
CA THR A 35 5.90 6.70 5.21
C THR A 35 5.26 5.43 5.75
N VAL A 36 5.46 4.29 5.06
CA VAL A 36 4.95 2.98 5.51
C VAL A 36 5.60 2.55 6.82
N ASN A 37 6.91 2.72 6.99
CA ASN A 37 7.58 2.41 8.25
C ASN A 37 7.03 3.26 9.41
N THR A 38 6.86 4.57 9.23
CA THR A 38 6.28 5.43 10.26
C THR A 38 4.83 5.06 10.61
N LEU A 39 4.05 4.59 9.63
CA LEU A 39 2.71 4.06 9.88
C LEU A 39 2.73 2.76 10.69
N ILE A 40 3.68 1.87 10.40
CA ILE A 40 3.87 0.62 11.14
C ILE A 40 4.30 0.92 12.58
N GLU A 41 5.32 1.77 12.78
CA GLU A 41 5.80 2.20 14.09
C GLU A 41 4.66 2.79 14.93
N LYS A 42 3.90 3.75 14.38
CA LYS A 42 2.73 4.33 15.08
C LYS A 42 1.63 3.31 15.36
N GLY A 43 1.44 2.33 14.47
CA GLY A 43 0.49 1.24 14.67
C GLY A 43 0.93 0.32 15.82
N CYS A 44 2.21 0.00 15.88
CA CYS A 44 2.82 -0.81 16.95
C CYS A 44 2.83 -0.06 18.29
N ASP A 45 3.09 1.24 18.30
CA ASP A 45 3.04 2.08 19.52
C ASP A 45 1.64 2.16 20.13
N MET A 46 0.60 2.02 19.31
CA MET A 46 -0.79 1.97 19.78
C MET A 46 -1.15 0.62 20.41
N LEU A 47 -0.36 -0.42 20.15
CA LEU A 47 -0.58 -1.77 20.69
C LEU A 47 0.16 -1.92 22.03
N SER A 48 -0.56 -2.38 23.05
CA SER A 48 0.05 -2.66 24.35
C SER A 48 1.11 -3.77 24.24
N TYR A 49 2.19 -3.64 25.01
CA TYR A 49 3.19 -4.68 25.18
C TYR A 49 2.50 -6.02 25.54
N PRO A 50 2.88 -7.17 24.94
CA PRO A 50 4.00 -7.44 24.03
C PRO A 50 3.63 -7.44 22.54
N TRP A 51 2.45 -6.95 22.17
CA TRP A 51 1.92 -7.12 20.80
C TRP A 51 2.61 -6.23 19.79
N GLY A 52 3.02 -5.01 20.18
CA GLY A 52 3.82 -4.09 19.35
C GLY A 52 5.11 -4.75 18.85
N ASP A 53 5.95 -5.23 19.77
CA ASP A 53 7.25 -5.87 19.45
C ASP A 53 7.10 -7.11 18.54
N ARG A 54 6.05 -7.91 18.76
CA ARG A 54 5.78 -9.10 17.93
C ARG A 54 5.38 -8.72 16.51
N ILE A 55 4.57 -7.68 16.35
CA ILE A 55 4.13 -7.20 15.06
C ILE A 55 5.28 -6.53 14.33
N GLU A 56 6.11 -5.73 15.02
CA GLU A 56 7.29 -5.12 14.44
C GLU A 56 8.29 -6.18 13.94
N SER A 57 8.57 -7.21 14.74
CA SER A 57 9.39 -8.36 14.35
C SER A 57 8.84 -9.08 13.11
N THR A 58 7.53 -9.31 13.07
CA THR A 58 6.87 -10.02 11.96
C THR A 58 6.88 -9.17 10.68
N VAL A 59 6.49 -7.90 10.79
CA VAL A 59 6.42 -6.96 9.67
C VAL A 59 7.80 -6.62 9.14
N GLY A 60 8.83 -6.53 10.00
CA GLY A 60 10.22 -6.37 9.59
C GLY A 60 10.69 -7.50 8.66
N ASN A 61 10.36 -8.75 8.99
CA ASN A 61 10.68 -9.91 8.15
C ASN A 61 9.92 -9.91 6.80
N PHE A 62 8.71 -9.35 6.76
CA PHE A 62 7.89 -9.24 5.55
C PHE A 62 7.96 -7.87 4.86
N GLY A 63 8.91 -7.00 5.23
CA GLY A 63 8.85 -5.56 4.96
C GLY A 63 8.55 -5.17 3.51
N ILE A 64 9.19 -5.82 2.53
CA ILE A 64 8.94 -5.56 1.09
C ILE A 64 7.52 -6.01 0.67
N TRP A 65 7.07 -7.17 1.14
CA TRP A 65 5.74 -7.68 0.81
C TRP A 65 4.63 -6.82 1.41
N VAL A 66 4.83 -6.32 2.64
CA VAL A 66 3.89 -5.39 3.29
C VAL A 66 3.84 -4.07 2.53
N GLN A 67 4.99 -3.53 2.12
CA GLN A 67 5.06 -2.29 1.33
C GLN A 67 4.35 -2.40 -0.02
N ILE A 68 4.56 -3.49 -0.76
CA ILE A 68 3.90 -3.73 -2.05
C ILE A 68 2.40 -3.96 -1.83
N THR A 69 2.02 -4.75 -0.84
CA THR A 69 0.61 -5.06 -0.55
C THR A 69 -0.16 -3.81 -0.12
N LEU A 70 0.42 -2.98 0.74
CA LEU A 70 -0.15 -1.69 1.13
C LEU A 70 -0.28 -0.74 -0.06
N ALA A 71 0.72 -0.69 -0.94
CA ALA A 71 0.66 0.14 -2.14
C ALA A 71 -0.51 -0.29 -3.06
N ILE A 72 -0.69 -1.61 -3.26
CA ILE A 72 -1.80 -2.16 -4.03
C ILE A 72 -3.15 -1.82 -3.38
N LEU A 73 -3.25 -1.96 -2.05
CA LEU A 73 -4.46 -1.67 -1.30
C LEU A 73 -4.83 -0.18 -1.41
N ILE A 74 -3.88 0.72 -1.18
CA ILE A 74 -4.09 2.17 -1.23
C ILE A 74 -4.48 2.61 -2.64
N PHE A 75 -3.76 2.15 -3.67
CA PHE A 75 -4.10 2.44 -5.06
C PHE A 75 -5.52 1.99 -5.40
N ARG A 76 -5.92 0.80 -4.92
CA ARG A 76 -7.27 0.29 -5.13
C ARG A 76 -8.32 1.13 -4.40
N THR A 77 -8.06 1.53 -3.16
CA THR A 77 -8.94 2.42 -2.40
C THR A 77 -9.10 3.75 -3.10
N ILE A 78 -8.01 4.35 -3.61
CA ILE A 78 -8.05 5.60 -4.39
C ILE A 78 -8.95 5.46 -5.62
N ILE A 79 -8.74 4.43 -6.44
CA ILE A 79 -9.59 4.20 -7.62
C ILE A 79 -11.06 3.98 -7.21
N GLY A 80 -11.29 3.19 -6.15
CA GLY A 80 -12.63 2.95 -5.62
C GLY A 80 -13.32 4.25 -5.22
N THR A 81 -12.65 5.10 -4.45
CA THR A 81 -13.15 6.40 -4.02
C THR A 81 -13.39 7.33 -5.21
N VAL A 82 -12.46 7.41 -6.16
CA VAL A 82 -12.63 8.23 -7.37
C VAL A 82 -13.85 7.77 -8.18
N LEU A 83 -14.05 6.46 -8.35
CA LEU A 83 -15.21 5.93 -9.07
C LEU A 83 -16.53 6.19 -8.32
N ILE A 84 -16.51 6.14 -6.99
CA ILE A 84 -17.67 6.51 -6.16
C ILE A 84 -17.97 7.99 -6.32
N LEU A 85 -16.95 8.86 -6.27
CA LEU A 85 -17.11 10.31 -6.45
C LEU A 85 -17.62 10.66 -7.85
N ILE A 86 -17.10 10.03 -8.91
CA ILE A 86 -17.59 10.21 -10.28
C ILE A 86 -19.05 9.77 -10.42
N ARG A 87 -19.45 8.71 -9.69
CA ARG A 87 -20.86 8.30 -9.64
C ARG A 87 -21.72 9.27 -8.86
N ALA A 88 -21.22 9.82 -7.75
CA ALA A 88 -21.92 10.81 -6.95
C ALA A 88 -22.11 12.13 -7.72
N ALA A 89 -21.10 12.56 -8.48
CA ALA A 89 -21.15 13.77 -9.33
C ALA A 89 -22.03 13.61 -10.59
N ARG A 90 -22.43 12.38 -10.94
CA ARG A 90 -23.35 12.10 -12.05
C ARG A 90 -24.81 11.92 -11.63
N ARG A 91 -25.11 11.94 -10.32
CA ARG A 91 -26.46 12.01 -9.77
C ARG A 91 -26.81 13.46 -9.48
#